data_AF-A0A8T1SWI0-F1
#
_entry.id   AF-A0A8T1SWI0-F1
#
_cell.length_a   1.000
_cell.length_b   1.000
_cell.length_c   1.000
_cell.angle_alpha   90.00
_cell.angle_beta   90.00
_cell.angle_gamma   90.00
#
_symmetry.space_group_name_H-M   'P 1'
#
loop_
_entity.id
_entity.type
_entity.pdbx_description
1 polymer ?
#
loop_
_entity_poly.entity_id
_entity_poly.type
_entity_poly.pdbx_seq_one_letter_code
_entity_poly.pdbx_strand_id
1 'polypeptide(L)' 'MAPKRKPATSSGAQPKKQQSVPTLEEKLDVLDLLKGGMSVASVARKYGHNESSIRAIKIRETEIRQAVASSAPRTAK' A
#
# COMPACT_ATOMS: atom_id res chain seq x y z
N MET A 1 9.85 42.66 -29.46
CA MET A 1 10.70 42.36 -28.29
C MET A 1 10.06 41.23 -27.48
N ALA A 2 10.86 40.16 -27.26
CA ALA A 2 10.75 38.96 -26.41
C ALA A 2 9.39 38.41 -25.90
N PRO A 3 9.12 37.10 -26.11
CA PRO A 3 8.20 36.32 -25.27
C PRO A 3 8.93 35.83 -24.01
N LYS A 4 8.39 36.12 -22.81
CA LYS A 4 8.92 35.55 -21.55
C LYS A 4 8.30 34.18 -21.27
N ARG A 5 8.85 33.13 -21.86
CA ARG A 5 8.69 31.74 -21.38
C ARG A 5 9.56 31.56 -20.14
N LYS A 6 8.98 31.09 -19.04
CA LYS A 6 9.72 30.42 -17.96
C LYS A 6 9.29 28.95 -17.94
N PRO A 7 10.09 28.00 -18.45
CA PRO A 7 10.03 26.63 -17.98
C PRO A 7 10.95 26.53 -16.77
N ALA A 8 10.38 26.40 -15.57
CA ALA A 8 11.16 25.93 -14.44
C ALA A 8 11.45 24.43 -14.67
N THR A 9 12.68 24.17 -15.12
CA THR A 9 13.53 23.06 -14.69
C THR A 9 13.23 22.69 -13.23
N SER A 10 13.16 21.44 -12.79
CA SER A 10 13.92 20.27 -13.19
C SER A 10 13.52 19.06 -12.33
N SER A 11 13.81 17.88 -12.86
CA SER A 11 14.23 16.68 -12.12
C SER A 11 13.20 15.96 -11.28
N GLY A 12 12.67 14.90 -11.87
CA GLY A 12 11.96 13.86 -11.15
C GLY A 12 11.24 12.95 -12.11
N ALA A 13 11.96 12.29 -13.01
CA ALA A 13 11.55 10.97 -13.45
C ALA A 13 11.56 10.09 -12.18
N GLN A 14 10.56 10.26 -11.32
CA GLN A 14 10.19 9.21 -10.39
C GLN A 14 9.92 8.03 -11.32
N PRO A 15 10.70 6.93 -11.25
CA PRO A 15 10.27 5.73 -11.94
C PRO A 15 8.83 5.54 -11.50
N LYS A 16 7.90 5.43 -12.46
CA LYS A 16 6.51 5.04 -12.18
C LYS A 16 6.65 3.90 -11.19
N LYS A 17 6.41 4.16 -9.90
CA LYS A 17 6.53 3.14 -8.87
C LYS A 17 5.57 2.10 -9.39
N GLN A 18 6.11 1.00 -9.90
CA GLN A 18 5.30 -0.12 -10.32
C GLN A 18 4.42 -0.33 -9.09
N GLN A 19 3.11 -0.15 -9.25
CA GLN A 19 2.18 -0.35 -8.15
C GLN A 19 2.23 -1.85 -7.92
N SER A 20 3.25 -2.28 -7.18
CA SER A 20 3.42 -3.65 -6.74
C SER A 20 2.16 -3.92 -5.95
N VAL A 21 1.35 -4.81 -6.50
CA VAL A 21 0.14 -5.25 -5.84
C VAL A 21 0.60 -5.80 -4.49
N PRO A 22 0.16 -5.22 -3.37
CA PRO A 22 0.63 -5.66 -2.06
C PRO A 22 0.33 -7.14 -1.92
N THR A 23 1.35 -7.90 -1.55
CA THR A 23 1.26 -9.32 -1.28
C THR A 23 0.29 -9.59 -0.13
N LEU A 24 -0.20 -10.83 -0.03
CA LEU A 24 -1.16 -11.22 1.01
C LEU A 24 -0.59 -10.96 2.42
N GLU A 25 0.72 -11.18 2.59
CA GLU A 25 1.45 -10.96 3.84
C GLU A 25 1.55 -9.46 4.20
N GLU A 26 1.90 -8.61 3.23
CA GLU A 26 1.93 -7.15 3.44
C GLU A 26 0.55 -6.60 3.84
N LYS A 27 -0.52 -7.14 3.26
CA LYS A 27 -1.89 -6.77 3.65
C LYS A 27 -2.21 -7.17 5.10
N LEU A 28 -1.71 -8.32 5.57
CA LEU A 28 -1.89 -8.74 6.97
C LEU A 28 -1.11 -7.85 7.93
N ASP A 29 0.14 -7.52 7.60
CA ASP A 29 0.98 -6.66 8.43
C ASP A 29 0.36 -5.24 8.55
N VAL A 30 -0.16 -4.71 7.45
CA VAL A 30 -0.97 -3.48 7.46
C VAL A 30 -2.17 -3.58 8.41
N LEU A 31 -2.90 -4.69 8.41
CA LEU A 31 -4.05 -4.90 9.30
C LEU A 31 -3.63 -5.01 10.77
N ASP A 32 -2.52 -5.68 11.05
CA ASP A 32 -2.02 -5.85 12.41
C ASP A 32 -1.55 -4.51 13.01
N LEU A 33 -0.86 -3.69 12.22
CA LEU A 33 -0.45 -2.34 12.64
C LEU A 33 -1.66 -1.41 12.88
N LEU A 34 -2.69 -1.50 12.05
CA LEU A 34 -3.94 -0.77 12.26
C LEU A 34 -4.66 -1.24 13.54
N LYS A 35 -4.61 -2.55 13.84
CA LYS A 35 -5.16 -3.12 15.08
C LYS A 35 -4.34 -2.71 16.32
N GLY A 36 -3.03 -2.56 16.17
CA GLY A 36 -2.11 -2.02 17.18
C GLY A 36 -2.27 -0.52 17.45
N GLY A 37 -3.21 0.15 16.77
CA GLY A 37 -3.52 1.56 17.01
C GLY A 37 -2.74 2.55 16.15
N MET A 38 -1.96 2.10 15.16
CA MET A 38 -1.34 3.01 14.21
C MET A 38 -2.39 3.69 13.32
N SER A 39 -2.14 4.96 12.99
CA SER A 39 -3.02 5.70 12.09
C SER A 39 -2.86 5.23 10.63
N VAL A 40 -3.93 5.36 9.85
CA VAL A 40 -3.94 5.02 8.42
C VAL A 40 -2.86 5.79 7.65
N ALA A 41 -2.64 7.06 7.97
CA ALA A 41 -1.62 7.90 7.35
C ALA A 41 -0.20 7.41 7.67
N SER A 42 0.06 7.02 8.92
CA SER A 42 1.36 6.48 9.32
C SER A 42 1.66 5.16 8.61
N VAL A 43 0.67 4.27 8.53
CA VAL A 43 0.80 2.99 7.82
C VAL A 43 1.00 3.22 6.32
N ALA A 44 0.21 4.10 5.69
CA ALA A 44 0.36 4.48 4.29
C ALA A 44 1.78 4.98 3.96
N ARG A 45 2.35 5.84 4.80
CA ARG A 45 3.73 6.33 4.65
C ARG A 45 4.76 5.22 4.82
N LYS A 46 4.58 4.32 5.80
CA LYS A 46 5.50 3.20 6.06
C LYS A 46 5.62 2.25 4.86
N TYR A 47 4.50 1.92 4.22
CA TYR A 47 4.48 1.00 3.06
C TYR A 47 4.53 1.74 1.71
N GLY A 48 4.56 3.08 1.69
CA GLY A 48 4.54 3.86 0.46
C GLY A 48 3.25 3.69 -0.37
N HIS A 49 2.14 3.32 0.29
CA HIS A 49 0.84 3.14 -0.33
C HIS A 49 -0.07 4.36 -0.11
N ASN A 50 -1.09 4.50 -0.95
CA ASN A 50 -2.11 5.52 -0.77
C ASN A 50 -3.01 5.15 0.41
N GLU A 51 -3.47 6.15 1.16
CA GLU A 51 -4.40 5.93 2.28
C GLU A 51 -5.71 5.25 1.84
N SER A 52 -6.19 5.54 0.62
CA SER A 52 -7.35 4.87 0.03
C SER A 52 -7.13 3.36 -0.13
N SER A 53 -5.92 2.95 -0.52
CA SER A 53 -5.53 1.53 -0.60
C SER A 53 -5.51 0.88 0.78
N ILE A 54 -4.95 1.56 1.79
CA ILE A 54 -4.95 1.07 3.18
C ILE A 54 -6.38 0.91 3.71
N ARG A 55 -7.27 1.87 3.45
CA ARG A 55 -8.70 1.76 3.80
C ARG A 55 -9.38 0.59 3.09
N ALA A 56 -9.09 0.38 1.82
CA ALA A 56 -9.64 -0.74 1.05
C ALA A 56 -9.12 -2.10 1.52
N ILE A 57 -7.91 -2.17 2.08
CA ILE A 57 -7.37 -3.36 2.76
C ILE A 57 -8.14 -3.60 4.05
N LYS A 58 -8.37 -2.56 4.85
CA LYS A 58 -9.15 -2.65 6.11
C LYS A 58 -10.57 -3.16 5.88
N ILE A 59 -11.25 -2.68 4.84
CA ILE A 59 -12.62 -3.13 4.51
C ILE A 59 -12.64 -4.64 4.18
N ARG A 60 -11.60 -5.13 3.52
CA ARG A 60 -11.46 -6.53 3.08
C ARG A 60 -10.68 -7.40 4.08
N GLU A 61 -10.58 -6.97 5.34
CA GLU A 61 -9.82 -7.66 6.39
C GLU A 61 -10.21 -9.14 6.53
N THR A 62 -11.51 -9.43 6.54
CA THR A 62 -12.05 -10.79 6.66
C THR A 62 -11.65 -11.67 5.48
N GLU A 63 -11.83 -11.16 4.26
CA GLU A 63 -11.48 -11.86 3.01
C GLU A 63 -9.97 -12.14 2.94
N ILE A 64 -9.14 -11.17 3.34
CA ILE A 64 -7.68 -11.31 3.34
C ILE A 64 -7.26 -12.39 4.35
N ARG A 65 -7.80 -12.37 5.57
CA ARG A 65 -7.52 -13.42 6.57
C ARG A 65 -7.96 -14.80 6.13
N GLN A 66 -9.13 -14.90 5.49
CA GLN A 66 -9.61 -16.17 4.92
C GLN A 66 -8.72 -16.65 3.78
N ALA A 67 -8.32 -15.76 2.86
CA ALA A 67 -7.43 -16.10 1.77
C ALA A 67 -6.06 -16.60 2.27
N VAL A 68 -5.53 -16.01 3.34
CA VAL A 68 -4.29 -16.50 3.99
C VAL A 68 -4.51 -17.89 4.58
N ALA A 69 -5.61 -18.09 5.31
CA ALA A 69 -5.93 -19.40 5.90
C ALA A 69 -6.14 -20.49 4.84
N SER A 70 -6.74 -20.15 3.69
CA SER A 70 -6.93 -21.06 2.56
C SER A 70 -5.65 -21.30 1.76
N SER A 71 -4.73 -20.32 1.71
CA SER A 71 -3.46 -20.42 1.00
C SER A 71 -2.37 -21.10 1.81
N ALA A 72 -2.50 -21.16 3.15
CA ALA A 72 -1.58 -21.93 3.98
C ALA A 72 -1.67 -23.40 3.55
N PRO A 73 -0.55 -24.07 3.21
CA PRO A 73 -0.58 -25.48 2.87
C PRO A 73 -1.17 -26.20 4.08
N ARG A 74 -2.29 -26.88 3.87
CA ARG A 74 -2.83 -27.85 4.83
C ARG A 74 -1.76 -28.92 5.01
N THR A 75 -0.80 -28.70 5.90
CA THR A 75 -0.04 -29.79 6.50
C THR A 75 -1.04 -30.54 7.36
N ALA A 76 -1.76 -31.43 6.70
CA ALA A 76 -2.57 -32.46 7.32
C ALA A 76 -1.67 -33.22 8.30
N LYS A 77 -2.12 -33.32 9.54
CA LYS A 77 -1.64 -34.29 10.51
C LYS A 77 -2.63 -35.44 10.56
#